data_AF-J3N0X9-F1
#
_entry.id   AF-J3N0X9-F1
#
_cell.length_a   1.000
_cell.length_b   1.000
_cell.length_c   1.000
_cell.angle_alpha   90.00
_cell.angle_beta   90.00
_cell.angle_gamma   90.00
#
_symmetry.space_group_name_H-M   'P 1'
#
loop_
_entity.id
_entity.type
_entity.pdbx_description
1 polymer ?
#
loop_
_entity_poly.entity_id
_entity_poly.type
_entity_poly.pdbx_seq_one_letter_code
_entity_poly.pdbx_strand_id
1 'polypeptide(L)'
;MAALAARALLFCAAVSAVASAAYGEAAAAAVVVGQAKCGDCTRKNMQAEDAFKGLQVAIKCKNGDGEYESKAVGDLDGDGAFSFVPAE
;
A
#
# COMPACT_ATOMS: atom_id res chain seq x y z
N MET A 1 -9.51 -46.34 -27.07
CA MET A 1 -8.59 -45.17 -27.08
C MET A 1 -9.33 -43.83 -26.98
N ALA A 2 -10.45 -43.62 -27.70
CA ALA A 2 -11.19 -42.35 -27.66
C ALA A 2 -11.74 -41.96 -26.27
N ALA A 3 -12.24 -42.91 -25.47
CA ALA A 3 -12.80 -42.65 -24.14
C ALA A 3 -11.74 -42.25 -23.10
N LEU A 4 -10.49 -42.73 -23.23
CA LEU A 4 -9.37 -42.32 -22.37
C LEU A 4 -8.91 -40.90 -22.70
N ALA A 5 -8.87 -40.55 -23.99
CA ALA A 5 -8.53 -39.21 -24.45
C ALA A 5 -9.57 -38.17 -24.02
N ALA A 6 -10.87 -38.50 -24.12
CA ALA A 6 -11.95 -37.61 -23.68
C ALA A 6 -11.91 -37.33 -22.16
N ARG A 7 -11.63 -38.37 -21.35
CA ARG A 7 -11.45 -38.19 -19.90
C ARG A 7 -10.22 -37.36 -19.58
N ALA A 8 -9.09 -37.60 -20.23
CA ALA A 8 -7.87 -36.81 -20.03
C ALA A 8 -8.09 -35.32 -20.35
N LEU A 9 -8.81 -35.02 -21.42
CA LEU A 9 -9.13 -33.63 -21.80
C LEU A 9 -10.05 -32.95 -20.78
N LEU A 10 -11.06 -33.66 -20.24
CA LEU A 10 -11.93 -33.12 -19.19
C LEU A 10 -11.18 -32.86 -17.88
N PHE A 11 -10.23 -33.75 -17.52
CA PHE A 11 -9.36 -33.53 -16.36
C PHE A 11 -8.44 -32.32 -16.57
N CYS A 12 -7.82 -32.16 -17.74
CA CYS A 12 -6.99 -30.99 -18.04
C CYS A 12 -7.80 -29.69 -17.99
N ALA A 13 -9.01 -29.68 -18.55
CA ALA A 13 -9.89 -28.52 -18.54
C ALA A 13 -10.36 -28.16 -17.11
N ALA A 14 -10.65 -29.16 -16.27
CA ALA A 14 -11.00 -28.95 -14.87
C ALA A 14 -9.81 -28.39 -14.07
N VAL A 15 -8.60 -28.90 -14.28
CA VAL A 15 -7.38 -28.43 -13.59
C VAL A 15 -7.06 -26.99 -13.99
N SER A 16 -7.21 -26.62 -15.27
CA SER A 16 -7.00 -25.24 -15.72
C SER A 16 -8.05 -24.27 -15.18
N ALA A 17 -9.30 -24.71 -14.97
CA ALA A 17 -10.36 -23.88 -14.41
C ALA A 17 -10.15 -23.58 -12.92
N VAL A 18 -9.67 -24.56 -12.13
CA VAL A 18 -9.41 -24.36 -10.69
C VAL A 18 -8.20 -23.46 -10.44
N ALA A 19 -7.19 -23.49 -11.32
CA ALA A 19 -6.08 -22.54 -11.26
C ALA A 19 -6.55 -21.08 -11.44
N SER A 20 -7.73 -20.86 -12.06
CA SER A 20 -8.24 -19.53 -12.36
C SER A 20 -9.09 -18.84 -11.30
N ALA A 21 -9.44 -19.55 -10.24
CA ALA A 21 -10.22 -18.99 -9.14
C ALA A 21 -9.35 -18.54 -7.95
N ALA A 22 -8.03 -18.76 -8.00
CA ALA A 22 -7.12 -18.53 -6.86
C ALA A 22 -6.38 -17.18 -6.92
N TYR A 23 -6.50 -16.43 -8.01
CA TYR A 23 -6.00 -15.04 -8.12
C TYR A 23 -7.11 -14.04 -7.86
N GLY A 24 -7.84 -14.24 -6.75
CA GLY A 24 -8.32 -13.09 -6.00
C GLY A 24 -7.11 -12.55 -5.26
N GLU A 25 -6.40 -11.61 -5.88
CA GLU A 25 -5.35 -10.83 -5.23
C GLU A 25 -5.98 -10.28 -3.95
N ALA A 26 -5.69 -10.90 -2.80
CA ALA A 26 -5.85 -10.23 -1.52
C ALA A 26 -4.82 -9.11 -1.60
N ALA A 27 -5.22 -7.97 -2.17
CA ALA A 27 -4.37 -6.81 -2.35
C ALA A 27 -3.88 -6.46 -0.95
N ALA A 28 -2.64 -6.85 -0.65
CA ALA A 28 -2.01 -6.46 0.59
C ALA A 28 -2.02 -4.94 0.56
N ALA A 29 -2.81 -4.33 1.44
CA ALA A 29 -3.00 -2.90 1.44
C ALA A 29 -1.61 -2.23 1.50
N ALA A 30 -1.27 -1.48 0.46
CA ALA A 30 0.06 -0.91 0.32
C ALA A 30 0.30 0.07 1.47
N VAL A 31 1.34 -0.15 2.27
CA VAL A 31 1.67 0.73 3.39
C VAL A 31 2.70 1.76 2.94
N VAL A 32 2.42 3.03 3.19
CA VAL A 32 3.34 4.14 2.95
C VAL A 32 4.03 4.48 4.27
N VAL A 33 5.33 4.22 4.34
CA VAL A 33 6.19 4.55 5.49
C VAL A 33 7.16 5.66 5.12
N GLY A 34 7.43 6.56 6.06
CA GLY A 34 8.40 7.63 5.85
C GLY A 34 8.87 8.28 7.13
N GLN A 35 9.88 9.14 7.00
CA GLN A 35 10.50 9.86 8.10
C GLN A 35 10.78 11.31 7.68
N ALA A 36 10.28 12.27 8.46
CA ALA A 36 10.64 13.66 8.35
C ALA A 36 11.95 13.94 9.08
N LYS A 37 12.72 14.90 8.56
CA LYS A 37 13.94 15.38 9.21
C LYS A 37 13.84 16.88 9.44
N CYS A 38 14.22 17.30 10.64
CA CYS A 38 14.44 18.70 10.96
C CYS A 38 15.92 19.05 10.75
N GLY A 39 16.21 19.91 9.78
CA GLY A 39 17.60 20.25 9.40
C GLY A 39 18.40 21.02 10.46
N ASP A 40 17.72 21.78 11.33
CA ASP A 40 18.36 22.69 12.28
C ASP A 40 18.18 22.30 13.76
N CYS A 41 17.41 21.25 14.06
CA CYS A 41 17.01 20.93 15.43
C CYS A 41 18.22 20.66 16.34
N THR A 42 19.21 19.90 15.87
CA THR A 42 20.45 19.64 16.63
C THR A 42 21.23 20.91 16.92
N ARG A 43 21.39 21.79 15.93
CA ARG A 43 22.13 23.06 16.10
C ARG A 43 21.45 23.99 17.10
N LYS A 44 20.12 23.93 17.17
CA LYS A 44 19.29 24.76 18.06
C LYS A 44 18.98 24.11 19.41
N ASN A 45 19.53 22.92 19.70
CA ASN A 45 19.18 22.11 20.88
C ASN A 45 17.66 21.93 21.05
N MET A 46 16.95 21.76 19.93
CA MET A 46 15.51 21.52 19.90
C MET A 46 15.23 20.02 19.92
N GLN A 47 14.27 19.60 20.76
CA GLN A 47 13.80 18.22 20.80
C GLN A 47 12.99 17.90 19.53
N ALA A 48 13.08 16.66 19.05
CA ALA A 48 12.38 16.25 17.83
C ALA A 48 10.86 16.34 18.02
N GLU A 49 10.37 15.98 19.21
CA GLU A 49 8.95 15.98 19.53
C GLU A 49 8.34 17.37 19.37
N ASP A 50 9.05 18.41 19.84
CA ASP A 50 8.60 19.80 19.73
C ASP A 50 8.61 20.30 18.28
N ALA A 51 9.55 19.81 17.46
CA ALA A 51 9.66 20.18 16.06
C ALA A 51 8.56 19.55 15.20
N PHE A 52 8.15 18.32 15.53
CA PHE A 52 7.16 17.57 14.76
C PHE A 52 5.73 17.70 15.32
N LYS A 53 5.56 18.23 16.52
CA LYS A 53 4.26 18.41 17.16
C LYS A 53 3.28 19.20 16.27
N GLY A 54 2.18 18.54 15.93
CA GLY A 54 1.09 19.14 15.15
C GLY A 54 1.38 19.26 13.65
N LEU A 55 2.51 18.76 13.16
CA LEU A 55 2.72 18.57 11.73
C LEU A 55 1.93 17.36 11.25
N GLN A 56 1.46 17.45 10.00
CA GLN A 56 0.73 16.38 9.33
C GLN A 56 1.34 16.09 7.97
N VAL A 57 1.22 14.84 7.55
CA VAL A 57 1.55 14.38 6.21
C VAL A 57 0.25 13.98 5.52
N ALA A 58 0.12 14.38 4.26
CA ALA A 58 -0.96 13.96 3.38
C ALA A 58 -0.39 13.17 2.20
N ILE A 59 -0.89 11.95 2.01
CA ILE A 59 -0.59 11.14 0.84
C ILE A 59 -1.65 11.44 -0.22
N LYS A 60 -1.20 11.99 -1.35
CA LYS A 60 -2.07 12.28 -2.49
C LYS A 60 -1.73 11.41 -3.68
N CYS A 61 -2.75 10.82 -4.29
CA CYS A 61 -2.63 10.03 -5.51
C CYS A 61 -3.34 10.74 -6.65
N LYS A 62 -2.75 10.65 -7.86
CA LYS A 62 -3.37 11.18 -9.07
C LYS A 62 -4.47 10.24 -9.54
N ASN A 63 -5.67 10.74 -9.79
CA ASN A 63 -6.80 9.97 -10.30
C ASN A 63 -6.81 9.89 -11.83
N GLY A 64 -7.80 9.21 -12.40
CA GLY A 64 -7.95 9.03 -13.85
C GLY A 64 -8.16 10.35 -14.61
N ASP A 65 -8.75 11.35 -13.96
CA ASP A 65 -8.97 12.70 -14.49
C ASP A 65 -7.71 13.58 -14.39
N GLY A 66 -6.68 13.07 -13.71
CA GLY A 66 -5.40 13.71 -13.53
C GLY A 66 -5.30 14.67 -12.35
N GLU A 67 -6.32 14.70 -11.50
CA GLU A 67 -6.37 15.48 -10.26
C GLU A 67 -5.74 14.69 -9.11
N TYR A 68 -5.20 15.39 -8.10
CA TYR A 68 -4.58 14.75 -6.93
C TYR A 68 -5.54 14.75 -5.74
N GLU A 69 -5.90 13.56 -5.29
CA GLU A 69 -6.83 13.34 -4.19
C GLU A 69 -6.08 12.81 -2.95
N SER A 70 -6.45 13.29 -1.77
CA SER A 70 -5.89 12.77 -0.51
C SER A 70 -6.43 11.38 -0.23
N LYS A 71 -5.52 10.40 -0.19
CA LYS A 71 -5.82 9.00 0.17
C LYS A 71 -5.50 8.69 1.63
N ALA A 72 -4.63 9.47 2.27
CA ALA A 72 -4.41 9.42 3.72
C ALA A 72 -3.94 10.79 4.23
N VAL A 73 -4.30 11.12 5.46
CA VAL A 73 -3.76 12.25 6.22
C VAL A 73 -3.52 11.76 7.64
N GLY A 74 -2.36 12.08 8.21
CA GLY A 74 -2.09 11.78 9.61
C GLY A 74 -0.89 12.51 10.15
N ASP A 75 -0.76 12.47 11.46
CA ASP A 75 0.30 13.13 12.20
C ASP A 75 1.62 12.36 12.09
N LEU A 76 2.72 13.05 12.34
CA LEU A 76 4.01 12.39 12.56
C LEU A 76 4.14 12.03 14.05
N ASP A 77 4.87 10.96 14.34
CA ASP A 77 5.25 10.68 15.73
C ASP A 77 6.34 11.64 16.23
N GLY A 78 6.77 11.46 17.49
CA GLY A 78 7.76 12.31 18.14
C GLY A 78 9.12 12.36 17.45
N ASP A 79 9.47 11.32 16.69
CA ASP A 79 10.72 11.22 15.93
C ASP A 79 10.53 11.59 14.45
N GLY A 80 9.32 12.02 14.07
CA GLY A 80 8.98 12.40 12.70
C GLY A 80 8.68 11.22 11.79
N ALA A 81 8.44 10.02 12.30
CA ALA A 81 8.05 8.87 11.48
C ALA A 81 6.53 8.80 11.25
N PHE A 82 6.14 8.15 10.16
CA PHE A 82 4.74 7.90 9.83
C PHE A 82 4.56 6.59 9.07
N SER A 83 3.37 6.00 9.20
CA SER A 83 2.96 4.79 8.50
C SER A 83 1.46 4.85 8.22
N PHE A 84 1.09 4.97 6.94
CA PHE A 84 -0.31 5.09 6.53
C PHE A 84 -0.70 3.97 5.56
N VAL A 85 -1.94 3.53 5.64
CA VAL A 85 -2.59 2.72 4.62
C VAL A 85 -3.47 3.67 3.81
N PRO A 86 -3.13 4.01 2.56
CA PRO A 86 -3.96 4.85 1.70
C PRO A 86 -5.32 4.17 1.47
N ALA A 87 -6.40 4.94 1.56
CA ALA A 87 -7.72 4.46 1.16
C ALA A 87 -7.73 4.18 -0.36
N GLU A 88 -8.30 3.05 -0.77
CA GLU A 88 -8.54 2.72 -2.18
C GLU A 88 -9.61 3.64 -2.77
#